data_AF-B4I1K2-F1
#
_entry.id   AF-B4I1K2-F1
#
_cell.length_a   1.000
_cell.length_b   1.000
_cell.length_c   1.000
_cell.angle_alpha   90.00
_cell.angle_beta   90.00
_cell.angle_gamma   90.00
#
_symmetry.space_group_name_H-M   'P 1'
#
loop_
_entity.id
_entity.type
_entity.pdbx_description
1 polymer ?
#
loop_
_entity_poly.entity_id
_entity_poly.type
_entity_poly.pdbx_seq_one_letter_code
_entity_poly.pdbx_strand_id
1 'polypeptide(L)'
;MAIALGSSECPTPNGRFASGEQCDSYTECQDGNPVEKLCPDGLLFHQRTKATGECTYAPYSTCKERARLQPANGTEDCPRQFGFYPNGMRPSAVSTATAPTAWPA
;
A
#
# COMPACT_ATOMS: atom_id res chain seq x y z
N MET A 1 9.72 26.15 14.16
CA MET A 1 9.02 24.97 14.72
C MET A 1 8.44 24.20 13.55
N ALA A 2 8.92 23.00 13.26
CA ALA A 2 8.42 22.16 12.18
C ALA A 2 7.92 20.86 12.82
N ILE A 3 6.60 20.66 12.76
CA ILE A 3 5.93 19.49 13.33
C ILE A 3 6.04 18.39 12.27
N ALA A 4 6.97 17.45 12.49
CA ALA A 4 7.01 16.24 11.71
C ALA A 4 5.76 15.41 12.07
N LEU A 5 4.79 15.33 11.16
CA LEU A 5 3.65 14.41 11.23
C LEU A 5 4.08 12.97 10.94
N GLY A 6 5.28 12.60 11.37
CA GLY A 6 5.82 11.25 11.27
C GLY A 6 5.58 10.57 12.62
N SER A 7 4.92 9.42 12.57
CA SER A 7 4.75 8.41 13.62
C SER A 7 6.06 8.07 14.34
N SER A 8 6.57 8.99 15.14
CA SER A 8 7.81 8.86 15.92
C SER A 8 7.53 8.26 17.30
N GLU A 9 6.25 8.11 17.64
CA GLU A 9 5.78 7.55 18.90
C GLU A 9 5.00 6.28 18.59
N CYS A 10 5.67 5.16 18.80
CA CYS A 10 5.06 3.86 18.90
C CYS A 10 4.12 3.85 20.11
N PRO A 11 2.78 3.81 19.94
CA PRO A 11 1.87 3.77 21.08
C PRO A 11 1.99 2.44 21.85
N THR A 12 2.64 1.44 21.26
CA THR A 12 2.96 0.15 21.87
C THR A 12 4.38 -0.23 21.48
N PRO A 13 5.21 -0.78 22.39
CA PRO A 13 6.61 -1.08 22.11
C PRO A 13 6.78 -2.09 20.96
N ASN A 14 5.82 -2.99 20.80
CA ASN A 14 5.77 -3.96 19.71
C ASN A 14 4.40 -3.93 19.05
N GLY A 15 4.34 -3.54 17.78
CA GLY A 15 3.08 -3.41 17.07
C GLY A 15 3.23 -2.97 15.62
N ARG A 16 2.16 -3.11 14.84
CA ARG A 16 2.09 -2.67 13.44
C ARG A 16 0.93 -1.71 13.26
N PHE A 17 1.21 -0.58 12.63
CA PHE A 17 0.28 0.54 12.49
C PHE A 17 0.15 0.93 11.03
N ALA A 18 -1.06 1.28 10.60
CA ALA A 18 -1.28 1.75 9.24
C ALA A 18 -0.59 3.10 9.04
N SER A 19 0.06 3.28 7.89
CA SER A 19 0.54 4.60 7.49
C SER A 19 -0.64 5.47 7.05
N GLY A 20 -0.56 6.77 7.34
CA GLY A 20 -1.59 7.73 6.96
C GLY A 20 -1.55 8.10 5.47
N GLU A 21 -0.41 7.95 4.81
CA GLU A 21 -0.20 8.43 3.42
C GLU A 21 -0.27 7.31 2.36
N GLN A 22 0.23 6.11 2.66
CA GLN A 22 0.23 4.98 1.73
C GLN A 22 -0.38 3.73 2.36
N CYS A 23 -1.35 3.11 1.68
CA CYS A 23 -2.10 1.98 2.24
C CYS A 23 -1.35 0.66 2.22
N ASP A 24 -0.38 0.54 1.35
CA ASP A 24 0.54 -0.59 1.26
C ASP A 24 1.79 -0.36 2.12
N SER A 25 1.85 0.73 2.89
CA SER A 25 2.90 0.97 3.89
C SER A 25 2.35 0.91 5.30
N TYR A 26 3.17 0.42 6.22
CA TYR A 26 2.86 0.32 7.63
C TYR A 26 4.09 0.61 8.48
N THR A 27 3.86 1.12 9.67
CA THR A 27 4.91 1.37 10.65
C THR A 27 4.95 0.19 11.61
N GLU A 28 6.05 -0.55 11.63
CA GLU A 28 6.33 -1.60 12.59
C GLU A 28 7.19 -1.04 13.72
N CYS A 29 6.64 -1.03 14.92
CA CYS A 29 7.34 -0.65 16.13
C CYS A 29 8.06 -1.87 16.70
N GLN A 30 9.38 -1.77 16.84
CA GLN A 30 10.24 -2.77 17.47
C GLN A 30 10.96 -2.13 18.66
N ASP A 31 10.66 -2.59 19.88
CA ASP A 31 11.20 -2.02 21.13
C ASP A 31 11.00 -0.49 21.24
N GLY A 32 9.87 0.01 20.74
CA GLY A 32 9.55 1.44 20.71
C GLY A 32 10.18 2.22 19.57
N ASN A 33 10.87 1.55 18.65
CA ASN A 33 11.48 2.16 17.46
C ASN A 33 10.56 1.98 16.23
N PRO A 34 10.00 3.06 15.65
CA PRO A 34 9.12 2.98 14.50
C PRO A 34 9.93 2.71 13.22
N VAL A 35 9.68 1.57 12.59
CA VAL A 35 10.30 1.16 11.33
C VAL A 35 9.24 1.14 10.24
N GLU A 36 9.39 1.98 9.22
CA GLU A 36 8.50 1.95 8.06
C GLU A 36 8.78 0.70 7.21
N LYS A 37 7.71 -0.02 6.87
CA LYS A 37 7.72 -1.25 6.09
C LYS A 37 6.64 -1.17 5.01
N LEU A 38 6.88 -1.87 3.92
CA LEU A 38 5.93 -2.00 2.82
C LEU A 38 5.37 -3.42 2.77
N CYS A 39 4.08 -3.52 2.45
CA CYS A 39 3.43 -4.76 2.10
C CYS A 39 3.97 -5.26 0.74
N PRO A 40 3.91 -6.59 0.49
CA PRO A 40 4.19 -7.12 -0.84
C PRO A 40 3.32 -6.49 -1.92
N ASP A 41 3.87 -6.35 -3.11
CA ASP A 41 3.22 -5.64 -4.22
C ASP A 41 1.87 -6.28 -4.59
N GLY A 42 0.80 -5.50 -4.47
CA GLY A 42 -0.59 -5.98 -4.65
C GLY A 42 -1.36 -6.28 -3.36
N LEU A 43 -0.70 -6.21 -2.20
CA LEU A 43 -1.36 -6.30 -0.88
C LEU A 43 -1.41 -4.93 -0.19
N LEU A 44 -2.47 -4.70 0.58
CA LEU A 44 -2.71 -3.49 1.35
C LEU A 44 -2.72 -3.82 2.84
N PHE A 45 -2.20 -2.91 3.66
CA PHE A 45 -2.21 -3.06 5.10
C PHE A 45 -3.62 -2.91 5.66
N HIS A 46 -4.10 -3.97 6.30
CA HIS A 46 -5.34 -4.00 7.05
C HIS A 46 -5.04 -3.96 8.53
N GLN A 47 -5.45 -2.87 9.18
CA GLN A 47 -5.32 -2.70 10.61
C GLN A 47 -6.42 -3.49 11.34
N ARG A 48 -6.07 -4.69 11.83
CA ARG A 48 -7.00 -5.58 12.55
C ARG A 48 -7.37 -5.02 13.93
N THR A 49 -6.39 -4.46 14.64
CA THR A 49 -6.54 -3.87 15.98
C THR A 49 -5.73 -2.59 16.11
N LYS A 50 -5.84 -1.89 17.24
CA LYS A 50 -5.09 -0.64 17.46
C LYS A 50 -3.56 -0.80 17.40
N ALA A 51 -3.03 -2.00 17.65
CA ALA A 51 -1.59 -2.28 17.72
C ALA A 51 -1.13 -3.40 16.76
N THR A 52 -2.02 -3.96 15.94
CA THR A 52 -1.68 -5.10 15.08
C THR A 52 -2.45 -5.02 13.77
N GLY A 53 -1.74 -5.26 12.67
CA GLY A 53 -2.33 -5.38 11.35
C GLY A 53 -1.49 -6.26 10.44
N GLU A 54 -2.05 -6.54 9.28
CA GLU A 54 -1.57 -7.53 8.32
C GLU A 54 -1.81 -7.07 6.89
N CYS A 55 -0.97 -7.51 5.96
CA CYS A 55 -1.18 -7.24 4.54
C CYS A 55 -2.23 -8.21 3.98
N THR A 56 -3.29 -7.67 3.39
CA THR A 56 -4.40 -8.41 2.78
C THR A 56 -4.79 -7.81 1.44
N TYR A 57 -5.67 -8.46 0.69
CA TYR A 57 -6.13 -7.93 -0.59
C TYR A 57 -7.01 -6.70 -0.40
N ALA A 58 -6.99 -5.81 -1.40
CA ALA A 58 -7.80 -4.59 -1.45
C ALA A 58 -9.26 -4.74 -0.94
N PRO A 59 -10.06 -5.74 -1.38
CA PRO A 59 -11.45 -5.90 -0.93
C PRO A 59 -11.61 -6.19 0.58
N TYR A 60 -10.58 -6.73 1.23
CA TYR A 60 -10.60 -7.01 2.67
C TYR A 60 -9.89 -5.94 3.49
N SER A 61 -9.19 -5.02 2.84
CA SER A 61 -8.50 -3.93 3.50
C SER A 61 -9.46 -2.80 3.85
N THR A 62 -9.16 -2.06 4.92
CA THR A 62 -9.87 -0.82 5.27
C THR A 62 -9.35 0.38 4.49
N CYS A 63 -8.40 0.16 3.58
CA CYS A 63 -7.91 1.15 2.67
C CYS A 63 -9.01 1.56 1.69
N LYS A 64 -9.56 2.77 1.85
CA LYS A 64 -10.36 3.39 0.79
C LYS A 64 -9.44 3.72 -0.38
N GLU A 65 -10.00 3.73 -1.59
CA GLU A 65 -9.41 3.98 -2.93
C GLU A 65 -8.54 5.26 -3.11
N ARG A 66 -8.11 5.90 -2.02
CA ARG A 66 -7.40 7.17 -1.97
C ARG A 66 -6.17 7.10 -1.04
N ALA A 67 -5.30 6.13 -1.25
CA ALA A 67 -3.95 6.21 -0.69
C ALA A 67 -2.95 5.89 -1.77
N ARG A 68 -1.81 6.56 -1.73
CA ARG A 68 -0.68 6.23 -2.59
C ARG A 68 -0.38 4.73 -2.46
N LEU A 69 0.01 4.13 -3.58
CA LEU A 69 0.53 2.77 -3.65
C LEU A 69 1.98 2.81 -4.09
N GLN A 70 2.79 1.86 -3.63
CA GLN A 70 4.12 1.61 -4.17
C GLN A 70 4.08 1.46 -5.70
N PRO A 71 5.18 1.77 -6.40
CA PRO A 71 5.30 1.45 -7.81
C PRO A 71 5.05 -0.04 -8.05
N ALA A 72 4.30 -0.35 -9.10
CA ALA A 72 3.98 -1.71 -9.49
C ALA A 72 5.27 -2.50 -9.80
N ASN A 73 5.46 -3.64 -9.15
CA ASN A 73 6.63 -4.49 -9.35
C ASN A 73 6.22 -5.85 -9.91
N GLY A 74 5.70 -5.81 -11.13
CA GLY A 74 5.16 -6.97 -11.82
C GLY A 74 5.88 -7.31 -13.12
N THR A 75 5.52 -8.47 -13.68
CA THR A 75 5.91 -8.89 -15.04
C THR A 75 4.89 -8.37 -16.07
N GLU A 76 5.19 -8.48 -17.37
CA GLU A 76 4.30 -8.03 -18.45
C GLU A 76 2.88 -8.62 -18.37
N ASP A 77 2.74 -9.85 -17.85
CA ASP A 77 1.45 -10.52 -17.71
C ASP A 77 0.69 -10.13 -16.43
N CYS A 78 1.43 -9.78 -15.37
CA CYS A 78 0.92 -9.55 -14.02
C CYS A 78 1.53 -8.25 -13.47
N PRO A 79 0.92 -7.08 -13.70
CA PRO A 79 1.51 -5.78 -13.33
C PRO A 79 1.73 -5.64 -11.81
N ARG A 80 1.03 -6.42 -10.98
CA ARG A 80 1.22 -6.52 -9.54
C ARG A 80 1.39 -7.98 -9.15
N GLN A 81 2.36 -8.30 -8.27
CA GLN A 81 2.66 -9.69 -7.91
C GLN A 81 1.47 -10.41 -7.24
N PHE A 82 0.78 -9.71 -6.34
CA PHE A 82 -0.39 -10.19 -5.60
C PHE A 82 -1.66 -9.42 -5.98
N GLY A 83 -1.75 -8.95 -7.22
CA GLY A 83 -2.95 -8.28 -7.73
C GLY A 83 -4.14 -9.25 -7.88
N PHE A 84 -5.36 -8.76 -7.65
CA PHE A 84 -6.58 -9.52 -7.92
C PHE A 84 -6.98 -9.29 -9.38
N TYR A 85 -6.81 -10.32 -10.23
CA TYR A 85 -7.14 -10.25 -11.65
C TYR A 85 -8.37 -11.10 -11.95
N PRO A 86 -9.40 -10.56 -12.63
CA PRO A 86 -10.52 -11.38 -13.08
C PRO A 86 -10.04 -12.36 -14.16
N ASN A 87 -10.37 -13.64 -13.97
CA ASN A 87 -10.10 -14.71 -14.94
C ASN A 87 -10.73 -14.34 -16.28
N GLY A 88 -9.91 -13.88 -17.25
CA GLY A 88 -10.40 -13.37 -18.53
C GLY A 88 -9.65 -12.14 -19.04
N MET A 89 -8.92 -11.42 -18.19
CA MET A 89 -7.83 -10.56 -18.66
C MET A 89 -6.65 -11.44 -19.02
N ARG A 90 -6.69 -12.05 -20.22
CA ARG A 90 -5.44 -12.12 -20.99
C ARG A 90 -4.95 -10.67 -21.06
N PRO A 91 -3.69 -10.36 -20.72
CA PRO A 91 -3.14 -9.03 -20.92
C PRO A 91 -2.89 -8.82 -22.42
N SER A 92 -3.97 -8.89 -23.21
CA SER A 92 -4.03 -8.13 -24.45
C SER A 92 -4.11 -6.68 -24.01
N ALA A 93 -2.99 -5.99 -24.15
CA ALA A 93 -2.66 -4.68 -23.61
C ALA A 93 -2.04 -4.80 -22.20
N VAL A 94 -0.72 -4.97 -22.10
CA VAL A 94 0.16 -3.79 -22.16
C VAL A 94 -0.61 -2.57 -22.69
N SER A 95 -1.47 -2.00 -21.85
CA SER A 95 -1.85 -0.61 -22.05
C SER A 95 -0.52 0.09 -21.91
N THR A 96 0.11 0.35 -23.06
CA THR A 96 0.94 1.51 -23.26
C THR A 96 0.37 2.56 -22.35
N ALA A 97 1.02 2.77 -21.21
CA ALA A 97 0.82 3.93 -20.38
C ALA A 97 1.41 5.11 -21.16
N THR A 98 0.83 5.38 -22.34
CA THR A 98 0.57 6.74 -22.72
C THR A 98 -0.39 7.18 -21.62
N ALA A 99 0.18 7.88 -20.64
CA ALA A 99 -0.58 8.72 -19.74
C ALA A 99 -1.73 9.39 -20.52
N PRO A 100 -2.86 9.74 -19.89
CA PRO A 100 -3.67 10.81 -20.45
C PRO A 100 -2.80 12.07 -20.44
N THR A 101 -1.93 12.20 -21.44
CA THR A 101 -1.29 13.45 -21.80
C THR A 101 -2.43 14.34 -22.21
N ALA A 102 -2.81 15.17 -21.26
CA ALA A 102 -3.39 16.49 -21.43
C ALA A 102 -4.67 16.59 -22.26
N TRP A 103 -5.65 17.27 -21.67
CA TRP A 103 -6.59 18.08 -22.45
C TRP A 103 -5.89 18.79 -23.61
N PRO A 104 -6.56 18.88 -24.75
CA PRO A 104 -6.80 20.20 -25.34
C PRO A 104 -8.31 20.33 -25.60
N ALA A 105 -8.96 21.30 -24.95
CA ALA A 105 -9.10 22.71 -25.37
C ALA A 105 -10.52 22.92 -25.90
#